data_AF-A0A843FX08-F1
#
_entry.id   AF-A0A843FX08-F1
#
_cell.length_a   1.000
_cell.length_b   1.000
_cell.length_c   1.000
_cell.angle_alpha   90.00
_cell.angle_beta   90.00
_cell.angle_gamma   90.00
#
_symmetry.space_group_name_H-M   'P 1'
#
loop_
_entity.id
_entity.type
_entity.pdbx_description
1 polymer ?
#
loop_
_entity_poly.entity_id
_entity_poly.type
_entity_poly.pdbx_seq_one_letter_code
_entity_poly.pdbx_strand_id
1 'polypeptide(L)' 'MDIDLILSMVSNPTRRRILEALVREPCYPLQLSREIGVSQQAIMKNLDLLEKNGMVVSHQVTSTMGPMRA' A
#
# COMPACT_ATOMS: atom_id res chain seq x y z
N MET A 1 8.30 -5.51 -17.24
CA MET A 1 8.63 -4.46 -16.25
C MET A 1 10.13 -4.24 -16.34
N ASP A 2 10.58 -3.00 -16.44
CA ASP A 2 12.00 -2.63 -16.55
C ASP A 2 12.72 -2.83 -15.20
N ILE A 3 13.98 -3.27 -15.21
CA ILE A 3 14.78 -3.48 -13.99
C ILE A 3 15.02 -2.16 -13.25
N ASP A 4 15.21 -1.06 -13.98
CA ASP A 4 15.42 0.27 -13.38
C ASP A 4 14.15 0.74 -12.67
N LEU A 5 12.98 0.40 -13.23
CA LEU A 5 11.70 0.68 -12.62
C LEU A 5 11.54 -0.12 -11.31
N ILE A 6 11.84 -1.42 -11.32
CA ILE A 6 11.79 -2.26 -10.12
C ILE A 6 12.70 -1.67 -9.04
N LEU A 7 13.95 -1.36 -9.39
CA LEU A 7 14.94 -0.82 -8.46
C LEU A 7 14.48 0.52 -7.87
N SER A 8 13.90 1.40 -8.70
CA SER A 8 13.33 2.67 -8.24
C SER A 8 12.20 2.45 -7.21
N MET A 9 11.33 1.45 -7.42
CA MET A 9 10.24 1.13 -6.50
C MET A 9 10.75 0.51 -5.20
N VAL A 10 11.70 -0.42 -5.23
CA VAL A 10 12.18 -1.08 -4.00
C VAL A 10 13.27 -0.30 -3.25
N SER A 11 13.85 0.74 -3.84
CA SER A 11 14.85 1.59 -3.19
C SER A 11 14.34 2.28 -1.92
N ASN A 12 13.03 2.56 -1.85
CA ASN A 12 12.43 3.19 -0.67
C ASN A 12 12.09 2.13 0.40
N PRO A 13 12.60 2.27 1.64
CA PRO A 13 12.38 1.28 2.69
C PRO A 13 10.90 1.16 3.10
N THR A 14 10.12 2.24 3.06
CA THR A 14 8.68 2.20 3.33
C THR A 14 7.95 1.35 2.29
N ARG A 15 8.29 1.49 1.00
CA ARG A 15 7.70 0.65 -0.06
C ARG A 15 8.02 -0.82 0.13
N ARG A 16 9.26 -1.18 0.50
CA ARG A 16 9.61 -2.57 0.82
C ARG A 16 8.78 -3.13 1.97
N ARG A 17 8.63 -2.36 3.06
CA ARG A 17 7.80 -2.79 4.21
C ARG A 17 6.32 -2.93 3.86
N ILE A 18 5.79 -2.05 3.00
CA ILE A 18 4.42 -2.18 2.47
C ILE A 18 4.29 -3.49 1.68
N LEU A 19 5.21 -3.76 0.75
CA LEU A 19 5.18 -4.99 -0.06
C LEU A 19 5.32 -6.24 0.82
N GLU A 20 6.21 -6.22 1.80
CA GLU A 20 6.38 -7.31 2.76
C GLU A 20 5.10 -7.61 3.56
N ALA A 21 4.36 -6.58 3.97
CA ALA A 21 3.08 -6.74 4.66
C ALA A 21 2.00 -7.30 3.71
N LEU A 22 1.87 -6.73 2.51
CA LEU A 22 0.84 -7.12 1.53
C LEU A 22 1.03 -8.53 0.96
N VAL A 23 2.27 -9.04 0.93
CA VAL A 23 2.56 -10.44 0.57
C VAL A 23 2.01 -11.41 1.62
N ARG A 24 1.91 -11.00 2.88
CA ARG A 24 1.37 -11.83 3.96
C ARG A 24 -0.16 -11.83 3.94
N GLU A 25 -0.76 -10.66 3.85
CA GLU A 25 -2.22 -10.49 3.78
C GLU A 25 -2.65 -9.13 3.20
N PRO A 26 -3.86 -9.01 2.61
CA PRO A 26 -4.41 -7.72 2.23
C PRO A 26 -4.57 -6.80 3.45
N CYS A 27 -4.03 -5.59 3.38
CA CYS A 27 -4.01 -4.65 4.50
C CYS A 27 -4.71 -3.33 4.15
N TYR A 28 -5.48 -2.78 5.09
CA TYR A 28 -5.96 -1.41 5.00
C TYR A 28 -4.81 -0.41 5.20
N PRO A 29 -4.83 0.77 4.54
CA PRO A 29 -3.78 1.78 4.71
C PRO A 29 -3.53 2.21 6.17
N LEU A 30 -4.58 2.21 7.00
CA LEU A 30 -4.46 2.52 8.42
C LEU A 30 -3.73 1.42 9.21
N GLN A 31 -3.88 0.14 8.84
CA GLN A 31 -3.14 -0.96 9.46
C GLN A 31 -1.65 -0.84 9.12
N LEU A 32 -1.32 -0.65 7.84
CA LEU A 32 0.05 -0.42 7.37
C LEU A 32 0.71 0.77 8.08
N SER A 33 -0.03 1.87 8.29
CA SER A 33 0.48 3.04 9.02
C SER A 33 0.89 2.70 10.45
N ARG A 34 0.07 1.92 11.16
CA ARG A 34 0.33 1.50 12.54
C ARG A 34 1.48 0.51 12.64
N GLU A 35 1.54 -0.47 11.75
CA GLU A 35 2.58 -1.51 11.75
C GLU A 35 3.95 -0.96 11.35
N ILE A 36 4.00 -0.12 10.30
CA ILE A 36 5.26 0.39 9.74
C ILE A 36 5.80 1.59 10.54
N GLY A 37 4.92 2.29 11.28
CA GLY A 37 5.29 3.50 12.04
C GLY A 37 5.45 4.74 11.15
N VAL A 38 4.68 4.81 10.06
CA VAL A 38 4.71 5.91 9.07
C VAL A 38 3.31 6.50 8.97
N SER A 39 3.21 7.82 8.73
CA SER A 39 1.90 8.47 8.63
C SER A 39 1.03 7.86 7.53
N GLN A 40 -0.29 7.79 7.77
CA GLN A 40 -1.23 7.23 6.78
C GLN A 40 -1.13 7.96 5.44
N GLN A 41 -0.89 9.27 5.42
CA GLN A 41 -0.69 10.03 4.19
C GLN A 41 0.56 9.57 3.42
N ALA A 42 1.68 9.31 4.11
CA ALA A 42 2.89 8.79 3.49
C ALA A 42 2.71 7.35 3.00
N ILE A 43 1.93 6.52 3.71
CA ILE A 43 1.53 5.19 3.23
C ILE A 43 0.72 5.30 1.94
N MET A 44 -0.33 6.12 1.92
CA MET A 44 -1.17 6.35 0.73
C MET A 44 -0.32 6.78 -0.47
N LYS A 45 0.57 7.77 -0.29
CA LYS A 45 1.47 8.23 -1.36
C LYS A 45 2.34 7.11 -1.94
N ASN A 46 2.80 6.18 -1.10
CA ASN A 46 3.61 5.05 -1.56
C ASN A 46 2.75 3.97 -2.23
N LEU A 47 1.55 3.70 -1.71
CA LEU A 47 0.59 2.79 -2.36
C LEU A 47 0.19 3.30 -3.74
N ASP A 48 -0.15 4.59 -3.87
CA ASP A 48 -0.49 5.21 -5.16
C ASP A 48 0.64 5.03 -6.19
N LEU A 49 1.89 5.21 -5.76
CA LEU A 49 3.04 5.04 -6.64
C LEU A 49 3.25 3.58 -7.03
N LEU A 50 3.11 2.65 -6.08
CA LEU A 50 3.23 1.22 -6.33
C LEU A 50 2.11 0.73 -7.27
N GLU A 51 0.88 1.19 -7.07
CA GLU A 51 -0.27 0.81 -7.90
C GLU A 51 -0.15 1.35 -9.32
N LYS A 52 0.24 2.62 -9.48
CA LYS A 52 0.50 3.22 -10.81
C LYS A 52 1.56 2.47 -11.62
N ASN A 53 2.49 1.80 -10.93
CA ASN A 53 3.54 0.99 -11.56
C ASN A 53 3.21 -0.51 -11.59
N GLY A 54 1.98 -0.90 -11.24
CA GLY A 54 1.50 -2.28 -11.32
C GLY A 54 2.11 -3.23 -10.27
N MET A 55 2.67 -2.70 -9.18
CA MET A 55 3.27 -3.50 -8.10
C MET A 55 2.24 -4.00 -7.09
N VAL A 56 1.14 -3.26 -6.92
CA VAL A 56 0.04 -3.59 -6.02
C VAL A 56 -1.28 -3.26 -6.71
N VAL A 57 -2.37 -3.79 -6.18
CA VAL A 57 -3.74 -3.45 -6.60
C VAL A 57 -4.57 -3.10 -5.39
N SER A 58 -5.51 -2.18 -5.55
CA SER A 58 -6.52 -1.88 -4.54
C SER A 58 -7.84 -2.58 -4.84
N HIS A 59 -8.56 -2.96 -3.79
CA HIS A 59 -9.92 -3.48 -3.87
C HIS A 59 -10.82 -2.68 -2.94
N GLN A 60 -11.98 -2.25 -3.45
CA GLN A 60 -13.03 -1.70 -2.61
C GLN A 60 -13.84 -2.87 -2.06
N VAL A 61 -13.76 -3.07 -0.75
CA VAL A 61 -14.59 -4.04 -0.04
C VAL A 61 -15.68 -3.26 0.66
N THR A 62 -16.95 -3.61 0.39
CA THR A 62 -18.07 -3.11 1.16
C THR A 62 -17.98 -3.70 2.56
N SER A 63 -17.61 -2.87 3.54
CA SER A 63 -17.60 -3.28 4.94
C SER A 63 -19.02 -3.61 5.39
N THR A 64 -19.24 -4.80 5.95
CA THR A 64 -20.47 -5.14 6.70
C THR A 64 -20.58 -4.35 8.02
N MET A 65 -19.53 -3.62 8.42
CA MET A 65 -19.46 -2.83 9.65
C MET A 65 -19.12 -1.35 9.34
N GLY A 66 -20.16 -0.52 9.16
CA GLY A 66 -20.09 0.96 9.09
C GLY A 66 -20.88 1.57 7.93
N PRO A 67 -21.67 2.66 8.14
CA PRO A 67 -22.72 3.03 7.20
C PRO A 67 -22.18 3.68 5.92
N MET A 68 -22.86 3.39 4.81
CA MET A 68 -22.77 4.15 3.57
C MET A 68 -23.08 5.61 3.87
N ARG A 69 -22.09 6.49 3.72
CA ARG A 69 -22.34 7.93 3.69
C ARG A 69 -22.92 8.25 2.32
N ALA A 70 -24.21 8.60 2.30
CA ALA A 70 -24.92 9.18 1.18
C ALA A 70 -24.36 10.58 0.83
#